data_AF-A0A2E8AUD0-F1
#
_entry.id   AF-A0A2E8AUD0-F1
#
_cell.length_a   1.000
_cell.length_b   1.000
_cell.length_c   1.000
_cell.angle_alpha   90.00
_cell.angle_beta   90.00
_cell.angle_gamma   90.00
#
_symmetry.space_group_name_H-M   'P 1'
#
loop_
_entity.id
_entity.type
_entity.pdbx_description
1 polymer ?
#
loop_
_entity_poly.entity_id
_entity_poly.type
_entity_poly.pdbx_seq_one_letter_code
_entity_poly.pdbx_strand_id
1 'polypeptide(L)'
;MMSQLLAAKAKMLNTAGTRFYDHPARYGTPQNRPSLAERVSDSAGFNSTSIWRRPGQTLLELIVSMTISSVLLSGIATSIYLAGRSASSTGATSDTMTATRLAVRLKDELRFATYVVELSDHEVDFVVADRTNDGVPDRIHYEWDGRPGSPLLRSINGTVPQVLANDVMEFDVNYVLQRQDEGLSPGLSPVESGKTLVMEGAVPSESDVTPTSVRSNRWLAQYVHPDSFNPPLPANAISWTMTKAELRLAKAGGRDGRTLVQVRPATGDNEPSSVVLEQFEIDETNLGKNFRWEDFHFTSLAGLSPRQGHCLVLQWDGGIKSAKVESANQTNLSGELHSTDQGSTWTDQASTSMFYRVFGTYTVPDPSPVTVSRCYLKGVQFSLRLGQNPLARVQTGLQVFNSPELLSACFRTNFDKDPGEEDTNLDAVADWTWNNRPTNPGRLARGIWIASSSDNLELRTHPENNFAQLTTVEIQCRATSPGGWGPTFRMPVDRDTSGYGEIFATLELEHDGTQTFCLFDGNAVTNSLLVKVPDLDDGFLKIRLVIDPATDRVAVWLEDVFQASFSFRRYANHHQRYFTAKPHTVGAEFKSISVRVSQTQP
;
A
#
# COMPACT_ATOMS: atom_id res chain seq x y z
N MET A 1 33.14 -3.14 -1.05
CA MET A 1 33.00 -3.27 -2.52
C MET A 1 31.87 -2.42 -3.12
N MET A 2 30.84 -2.01 -2.37
CA MET A 2 29.73 -1.20 -2.90
C MET A 2 30.03 0.31 -3.06
N SER A 3 31.02 0.89 -2.37
CA SER A 3 31.35 2.33 -2.51
C SER A 3 32.18 2.68 -3.75
N GLN A 4 32.87 1.70 -4.37
CA GLN A 4 33.60 1.94 -5.62
C GLN A 4 32.68 1.93 -6.86
N LEU A 5 31.49 1.32 -6.78
CA LEU A 5 30.52 1.32 -7.88
C LEU A 5 29.77 2.66 -7.99
N LEU A 6 29.60 3.39 -6.88
CA LEU A 6 28.94 4.71 -6.85
C LEU A 6 29.83 5.84 -7.39
N ALA A 7 31.15 5.75 -7.19
CA ALA A 7 32.10 6.74 -7.72
C ALA A 7 32.28 6.64 -9.26
N ALA A 8 32.09 5.46 -9.85
CA ALA A 8 32.19 5.27 -11.31
C ALA A 8 30.98 5.86 -12.07
N LYS A 9 29.80 5.90 -11.45
CA LYS A 9 28.57 6.42 -12.08
C LYS A 9 28.52 7.96 -12.13
N ALA A 10 29.16 8.63 -11.17
CA ALA A 10 29.26 10.10 -11.15
C ALA A 10 30.22 10.67 -12.22
N LYS A 11 31.16 9.87 -12.73
CA LYS A 11 32.14 10.33 -13.73
C LYS A 11 31.66 10.19 -15.18
N MET A 12 30.57 9.47 -15.44
CA MET A 12 30.01 9.29 -16.79
C MET A 12 28.95 10.33 -17.19
N LEU A 13 28.47 11.16 -16.26
CA LEU A 13 27.42 12.14 -16.52
C LEU A 13 27.91 13.55 -16.91
N ASN A 14 29.23 13.77 -17.01
CA ASN A 14 29.79 15.11 -17.25
C ASN A 14 30.53 15.27 -18.59
N THR A 15 30.33 14.37 -19.56
CA THR A 15 31.00 14.41 -20.87
C THR A 15 30.02 14.29 -22.03
N ALA A 16 28.97 15.10 -22.02
CA ALA A 16 28.08 15.25 -23.17
C ALA A 16 27.55 16.70 -23.22
N GLY A 17 28.45 17.64 -23.49
CA GLY A 17 28.07 19.04 -23.67
C GLY A 17 29.06 19.74 -24.57
N THR A 18 28.52 20.36 -25.63
CA THR A 18 29.14 21.30 -26.56
C THR A 18 29.81 20.72 -27.81
N ARG A 19 29.04 20.72 -28.90
CA ARG A 19 29.37 21.35 -30.20
C ARG A 19 28.18 21.15 -31.12
N PHE A 20 27.52 22.24 -31.53
CA PHE A 20 27.35 22.59 -32.95
C PHE A 20 26.42 23.81 -33.18
N TYR A 21 26.86 24.63 -34.13
CA TYR A 21 26.18 25.65 -34.96
C TYR A 21 25.84 27.03 -34.37
N ASP A 22 26.79 27.95 -34.56
CA ASP A 22 26.52 29.35 -34.90
C ASP A 22 26.22 29.47 -36.41
N HIS A 23 25.02 29.93 -36.76
CA HIS A 23 24.76 30.58 -38.05
C HIS A 23 23.84 31.79 -37.82
N PRO A 24 24.24 33.01 -38.21
CA PRO A 24 23.44 34.20 -37.95
C PRO A 24 22.36 34.39 -39.00
N ALA A 25 21.19 34.81 -38.50
CA ALA A 25 20.03 35.23 -39.26
C ALA A 25 20.36 36.38 -40.23
N ARG A 26 19.95 36.23 -41.50
CA ARG A 26 19.78 37.35 -42.43
C ARG A 26 18.31 37.73 -42.50
N TYR A 27 18.05 38.97 -42.08
CA TYR A 27 16.85 39.73 -42.36
C TYR A 27 16.63 39.86 -43.88
N GLY A 28 15.42 39.52 -44.34
CA GLY A 28 14.93 39.81 -45.68
C GLY A 28 13.62 40.60 -45.58
N THR A 29 13.71 41.90 -45.84
CA THR A 29 12.61 42.88 -45.93
C THR A 29 11.70 42.63 -47.14
N PRO A 30 10.43 43.08 -47.10
CA PRO A 30 9.50 42.97 -48.22
C PRO A 30 9.77 44.05 -49.28
N GLN A 31 10.05 43.64 -50.52
CA GLN A 31 10.18 44.56 -51.66
C GLN A 31 8.92 44.56 -52.53
N ASN A 32 8.21 45.69 -52.45
CA ASN A 32 7.68 46.51 -53.53
C ASN A 32 7.12 45.85 -54.80
N ARG A 33 5.82 46.10 -55.00
CA ARG A 33 5.14 46.27 -56.29
C ARG A 33 5.95 47.15 -57.26
N PRO A 34 5.76 46.95 -58.57
CA PRO A 34 5.58 48.08 -59.47
C PRO A 34 4.22 48.04 -60.17
N SER A 35 3.67 49.24 -60.25
CA SER A 35 2.46 49.66 -60.94
C SER A 35 2.64 49.75 -62.46
N LEU A 36 1.50 49.61 -63.14
CA LEU A 36 1.10 50.16 -64.44
C LEU A 36 1.97 51.28 -65.05
N ALA A 37 2.34 51.08 -66.32
CA ALA A 37 2.32 52.05 -67.44
C ALA A 37 2.36 51.22 -68.74
N GLU A 38 1.26 51.12 -69.48
CA GLU A 38 0.92 52.02 -70.60
C GLU A 38 1.98 52.01 -71.72
N ARG A 39 1.70 51.28 -72.79
CA ARG A 39 2.19 51.67 -74.13
C ARG A 39 1.20 51.28 -75.22
N VAL A 40 0.76 52.34 -75.88
CA VAL A 40 -0.13 52.46 -77.03
C VAL A 40 0.62 52.12 -78.34
N SER A 41 -0.17 51.64 -79.30
CA SER A 41 -0.02 51.60 -80.77
C SER A 41 1.16 50.85 -81.40
N ASP A 42 0.86 49.87 -82.26
CA ASP A 42 0.73 50.17 -83.70
C ASP A 42 0.06 49.03 -84.46
N SER A 43 -1.04 49.40 -85.11
CA SER A 43 -1.69 48.67 -86.18
C SER A 43 -0.85 48.80 -87.46
N ALA A 44 -0.30 47.69 -87.94
CA ALA A 44 0.15 47.57 -89.32
C ALA A 44 -0.45 46.30 -89.91
N GLY A 45 -1.34 46.51 -90.89
CA GLY A 45 -2.05 45.45 -91.58
C GLY A 45 -1.13 44.54 -92.39
N PHE A 46 -1.55 43.28 -92.50
CA PHE A 46 -1.24 42.45 -93.65
C PHE A 46 -2.51 41.71 -94.08
N ASN A 47 -3.20 42.32 -95.04
CA ASN A 47 -4.07 41.60 -95.95
C ASN A 47 -3.17 40.67 -96.79
N SER A 48 -3.27 39.36 -96.58
CA SER A 48 -2.88 38.36 -97.58
C SER A 48 -3.93 37.25 -97.58
N THR A 49 -4.99 37.50 -98.33
CA THR A 49 -5.92 36.47 -98.79
C THR A 49 -5.16 35.52 -99.73
N SER A 50 -4.50 34.50 -99.17
CA SER A 50 -4.19 33.30 -99.94
C SER A 50 -5.29 32.28 -99.69
N ILE A 51 -6.29 32.29 -100.57
CA ILE A 51 -7.30 31.24 -100.69
C ILE A 51 -6.57 30.01 -101.23
N TRP A 52 -5.89 29.29 -100.35
CA TRP A 52 -5.48 27.92 -100.61
C TRP A 52 -6.75 27.07 -100.55
N ARG A 53 -7.23 26.65 -101.71
CA ARG A 53 -8.24 25.59 -101.83
C ARG A 53 -7.74 24.40 -101.03
N ARG A 54 -8.38 24.13 -99.88
CA ARG A 54 -8.17 22.88 -99.15
C ARG A 54 -8.64 21.75 -100.06
N PRO A 55 -7.77 20.81 -100.46
CA PRO A 55 -8.24 19.58 -101.07
C PRO A 55 -9.15 18.90 -100.04
N GLY A 56 -10.31 18.39 -100.48
CA GLY A 56 -11.18 17.60 -99.62
C GLY A 56 -10.36 16.50 -98.95
N GLN A 57 -10.47 16.38 -97.63
CA GLN A 57 -9.74 15.37 -96.87
C GLN A 57 -9.97 14.01 -97.51
N THR A 58 -8.88 13.32 -97.79
CA THR A 58 -8.99 11.98 -98.37
C THR A 58 -9.63 11.06 -97.34
N LEU A 59 -10.39 10.05 -97.78
CA LEU A 59 -11.07 9.11 -96.90
C LEU A 59 -10.09 8.43 -95.90
N LEU A 60 -8.83 8.27 -96.31
CA LEU A 60 -7.73 7.81 -95.48
C LEU A 60 -7.40 8.79 -94.33
N GLU A 61 -7.36 10.08 -94.63
CA GLU A 61 -7.07 11.15 -93.66
C GLU A 61 -8.18 11.26 -92.60
N LEU A 62 -9.44 10.99 -92.97
CA LEU A 62 -10.57 10.90 -92.05
C LEU A 62 -10.47 9.66 -91.14
N ILE A 63 -10.08 8.50 -91.70
CA ILE A 63 -9.87 7.27 -90.90
C ILE A 63 -8.72 7.46 -89.91
N VAL A 64 -7.59 8.03 -90.34
CA VAL A 64 -6.45 8.33 -89.47
C VAL A 64 -6.85 9.33 -88.37
N SER A 65 -7.59 10.38 -88.71
CA SER A 65 -8.08 11.36 -87.73
C SER A 65 -9.06 10.75 -86.73
N MET A 66 -9.96 9.84 -87.16
CA MET A 66 -10.85 9.12 -86.25
C MET A 66 -10.09 8.17 -85.32
N THR A 67 -9.03 7.53 -85.81
CA THR A 67 -8.21 6.60 -85.02
C THR A 67 -7.37 7.35 -83.99
N ILE A 68 -6.79 8.49 -84.35
CA ILE A 68 -6.05 9.35 -83.42
C ILE A 68 -7.01 9.94 -82.36
N SER A 69 -8.21 10.35 -82.77
CA SER A 69 -9.22 10.88 -81.86
C SER A 69 -9.73 9.82 -80.87
N SER A 70 -9.88 8.57 -81.27
CA SER A 70 -10.31 7.49 -80.37
C SER A 70 -9.26 7.17 -79.31
N VAL A 71 -7.97 7.15 -79.68
CA VAL A 71 -6.86 6.98 -78.74
C VAL A 71 -6.79 8.16 -77.76
N LEU A 72 -6.97 9.39 -78.23
CA LEU A 72 -7.00 10.59 -77.37
C LEU A 72 -8.18 10.56 -76.40
N LEU A 73 -9.40 10.25 -76.86
CA LEU A 73 -10.58 10.16 -76.01
C LEU A 73 -10.45 9.05 -74.96
N SER A 74 -9.86 7.91 -75.33
CA SER A 74 -9.54 6.83 -74.38
C SER A 74 -8.52 7.27 -73.33
N GLY A 75 -7.47 8.00 -73.73
CA GLY A 75 -6.49 8.58 -72.81
C GLY A 75 -7.10 9.60 -71.84
N ILE A 76 -7.99 10.48 -72.33
CA ILE A 76 -8.70 11.47 -71.51
C ILE A 76 -9.65 10.78 -70.54
N ALA A 77 -10.43 9.79 -70.99
CA ALA A 77 -11.34 9.03 -70.12
C ALA A 77 -10.58 8.32 -68.99
N THR A 78 -9.41 7.74 -69.29
CA THR A 78 -8.54 7.10 -68.29
C THR A 78 -7.95 8.13 -67.31
N SER A 79 -7.58 9.30 -67.81
CA SER A 79 -7.04 10.40 -66.97
C SER A 79 -8.12 10.97 -66.04
N ILE A 80 -9.35 11.15 -66.52
CA ILE A 80 -10.51 11.58 -65.69
C ILE A 80 -10.84 10.51 -64.65
N TYR A 81 -10.79 9.23 -65.02
CA TYR A 81 -11.01 8.13 -64.08
C TYR A 81 -9.96 8.11 -62.96
N LEU A 82 -8.67 8.27 -63.29
CA LEU A 82 -7.58 8.36 -62.31
C LEU A 82 -7.68 9.63 -61.45
N ALA A 83 -8.00 10.77 -62.06
CA ALA A 83 -8.24 12.03 -61.34
C ALA A 83 -9.43 11.90 -60.37
N GLY A 84 -10.52 11.26 -60.80
CA GLY A 84 -11.69 10.97 -59.96
C GLY A 84 -11.36 10.05 -58.79
N ARG A 85 -10.49 9.05 -58.98
CA ARG A 85 -9.97 8.20 -57.90
C ARG A 85 -9.08 8.96 -56.92
N SER A 86 -8.27 9.90 -57.41
CA SER A 86 -7.43 10.75 -56.54
C SER A 86 -8.24 11.82 -55.77
N ALA A 87 -9.34 12.31 -56.36
CA ALA A 87 -10.23 13.28 -55.72
C ALA A 87 -11.13 12.61 -54.66
N SER A 88 -11.43 11.33 -54.79
CA SER A 88 -12.16 10.55 -53.78
C SER A 88 -11.26 10.06 -52.63
N SER A 89 -9.93 10.02 -52.81
CA SER A 89 -8.99 9.68 -51.72
C SER A 89 -8.71 10.84 -50.76
N THR A 90 -9.10 12.07 -51.10
CA THR A 90 -8.88 13.25 -50.25
C THR A 90 -9.62 13.16 -48.91
N GLY A 91 -10.84 12.60 -48.91
CA GLY A 91 -11.62 12.36 -47.67
C GLY A 91 -10.93 11.35 -46.76
N ALA A 92 -10.61 10.16 -47.30
CA ALA A 92 -9.94 9.11 -46.54
C ALA A 92 -8.58 9.55 -45.97
N THR A 93 -7.82 10.37 -46.69
CA THR A 93 -6.54 10.90 -46.18
C THR A 93 -6.76 11.86 -45.01
N SER A 94 -7.77 12.74 -45.11
CA SER A 94 -8.17 13.65 -44.03
C SER A 94 -8.65 12.90 -42.80
N ASP A 95 -9.45 11.85 -43.00
CA ASP A 95 -9.98 10.97 -41.96
C ASP A 95 -8.84 10.24 -41.25
N THR A 96 -7.92 9.63 -41.99
CA THR A 96 -6.72 8.97 -41.43
C THR A 96 -5.85 9.95 -40.64
N MET A 97 -5.63 11.17 -41.13
CA MET A 97 -4.85 12.19 -40.41
C MET A 97 -5.54 12.62 -39.12
N THR A 98 -6.87 12.76 -39.14
CA THR A 98 -7.67 13.12 -37.96
C THR A 98 -7.63 11.99 -36.92
N ALA A 99 -7.88 10.76 -37.34
CA ALA A 99 -7.79 9.57 -36.49
C ALA A 99 -6.37 9.43 -35.88
N THR A 100 -5.32 9.70 -36.66
CA THR A 100 -3.93 9.68 -36.16
C THR A 100 -3.66 10.77 -35.13
N ARG A 101 -4.21 11.98 -35.28
CA ARG A 101 -4.05 13.04 -34.26
C ARG A 101 -4.77 12.69 -32.96
N LEU A 102 -5.97 12.13 -33.05
CA LEU A 102 -6.73 11.67 -31.89
C LEU A 102 -6.01 10.53 -31.17
N ALA A 103 -5.46 9.60 -31.94
CA ALA A 103 -4.60 8.53 -31.45
C ALA A 103 -3.42 9.06 -30.63
N VAL A 104 -2.67 10.03 -31.19
CA VAL A 104 -1.53 10.64 -30.51
C VAL A 104 -1.96 11.39 -29.26
N ARG A 105 -3.10 12.09 -29.28
CA ARG A 105 -3.61 12.79 -28.09
C ARG A 105 -3.96 11.82 -26.96
N LEU A 106 -4.79 10.82 -27.22
CA LEU A 106 -5.17 9.81 -26.22
C LEU A 106 -3.92 9.16 -25.62
N LYS A 107 -2.96 8.83 -26.49
CA LYS A 107 -1.67 8.25 -26.08
C LYS A 107 -0.89 9.18 -25.15
N ASP A 108 -0.77 10.45 -25.51
CA ASP A 108 -0.02 11.44 -24.74
C ASP A 108 -0.70 11.75 -23.40
N GLU A 109 -2.03 11.67 -23.31
CA GLU A 109 -2.79 11.85 -22.06
C GLU A 109 -2.68 10.63 -21.13
N LEU A 110 -2.86 9.42 -21.65
CA LEU A 110 -2.73 8.16 -20.89
C LEU A 110 -1.33 7.98 -20.26
N ARG A 111 -0.29 8.52 -20.91
CA ARG A 111 1.08 8.49 -20.39
C ARG A 111 1.24 9.20 -19.03
N PHE A 112 0.34 10.12 -18.69
CA PHE A 112 0.34 10.86 -17.43
C PHE A 112 -0.72 10.35 -16.43
N ALA A 113 -1.39 9.23 -16.73
CA ALA A 113 -2.37 8.63 -15.83
C ALA A 113 -1.72 8.27 -14.47
N THR A 114 -2.41 8.58 -13.38
CA THR A 114 -1.99 8.19 -12.03
C THR A 114 -2.67 6.87 -11.65
N TYR A 115 -3.96 6.75 -11.97
CA TYR A 115 -4.75 5.53 -11.86
C TYR A 115 -5.84 5.52 -12.94
N VAL A 116 -6.41 4.34 -13.16
CA VAL A 116 -7.51 4.11 -14.09
C VAL A 116 -8.77 3.83 -13.29
N VAL A 117 -9.87 4.47 -13.67
CA VAL A 117 -11.17 4.37 -12.98
C VAL A 117 -12.04 3.32 -13.67
N GLU A 118 -12.18 3.41 -14.99
CA GLU A 118 -13.04 2.53 -15.77
C GLU A 118 -12.43 2.23 -17.14
N LEU A 119 -12.63 1.00 -17.60
CA LEU A 119 -12.17 0.50 -18.88
C LEU A 119 -13.29 -0.29 -19.55
N SER A 120 -13.64 0.08 -20.78
CA SER A 120 -14.52 -0.72 -21.65
C SER A 120 -14.00 -0.74 -23.09
N ASP A 121 -14.60 -1.55 -23.97
CA ASP A 121 -14.20 -1.63 -25.38
C ASP A 121 -14.39 -0.29 -26.13
N HIS A 122 -15.21 0.62 -25.59
CA HIS A 122 -15.55 1.91 -26.20
C HIS A 122 -15.33 3.12 -25.27
N GLU A 123 -14.70 2.89 -24.11
CA GLU A 123 -14.56 3.90 -23.07
C GLU A 123 -13.21 3.77 -22.35
N VAL A 124 -12.56 4.90 -22.09
CA VAL A 124 -11.34 4.95 -21.28
C VAL A 124 -11.46 6.10 -20.29
N ASP A 125 -11.43 5.79 -19.01
CA ASP A 125 -11.50 6.77 -17.93
C ASP A 125 -10.32 6.66 -16.96
N PHE A 126 -9.58 7.76 -16.82
CA PHE A 126 -8.37 7.81 -16.01
C PHE A 126 -8.13 9.20 -15.44
N VAL A 127 -7.40 9.23 -14.33
CA VAL A 127 -7.03 10.47 -13.64
C VAL A 127 -5.57 10.80 -13.91
N VAL A 128 -5.27 12.05 -14.20
CA VAL A 128 -3.92 12.59 -14.40
C VAL A 128 -3.61 13.63 -13.32
N ALA A 129 -2.34 13.97 -13.14
CA ALA A 129 -1.98 15.11 -12.29
C ALA A 129 -2.62 16.41 -12.79
N ASP A 130 -2.88 17.36 -11.90
CA ASP A 130 -3.48 18.67 -12.19
C ASP A 130 -2.81 19.36 -13.39
N ARG A 131 -3.54 19.48 -14.51
CA ARG A 131 -3.10 20.19 -15.73
C ARG A 131 -3.80 21.53 -15.90
N THR A 132 -4.95 21.71 -15.24
CA THR A 132 -5.74 22.95 -15.29
C THR A 132 -5.27 23.99 -14.27
N ASN A 133 -4.38 23.59 -13.36
CA ASN A 133 -3.79 24.36 -12.28
C ASN A 133 -4.85 24.90 -11.30
N ASP A 134 -5.86 24.07 -10.99
CA ASP A 134 -6.92 24.35 -10.03
C ASP A 134 -6.67 23.70 -8.65
N GLY A 135 -5.57 22.96 -8.51
CA GLY A 135 -5.17 22.25 -7.30
C GLY A 135 -5.80 20.87 -7.15
N VAL A 136 -6.54 20.37 -8.15
CA VAL A 136 -7.20 19.06 -8.14
C VAL A 136 -6.67 18.21 -9.31
N PRO A 137 -6.45 16.89 -9.14
CA PRO A 137 -6.16 16.00 -10.26
C PRO A 137 -7.25 16.09 -11.34
N ASP A 138 -6.90 15.94 -12.62
CA ASP A 138 -7.89 15.99 -13.71
C ASP A 138 -8.35 14.57 -14.09
N ARG A 139 -9.65 14.34 -14.24
CA ARG A 139 -10.24 13.11 -14.80
C ARG A 139 -10.53 13.30 -16.26
N ILE A 140 -9.99 12.43 -17.09
CA ILE A 140 -10.15 12.47 -18.53
C ILE A 140 -10.94 11.25 -18.97
N HIS A 141 -12.08 11.50 -19.58
CA HIS A 141 -13.01 10.48 -20.04
C HIS A 141 -13.15 10.54 -21.56
N TYR A 142 -12.90 9.41 -22.22
CA TYR A 142 -13.12 9.22 -23.65
C TYR A 142 -14.24 8.21 -23.87
N GLU A 143 -15.22 8.54 -24.69
CA GLU A 143 -16.41 7.70 -24.88
C GLU A 143 -16.89 7.70 -26.32
N TRP A 144 -17.26 6.52 -26.80
CA TRP A 144 -18.02 6.29 -28.03
C TRP A 144 -19.20 5.38 -27.71
N ASP A 145 -20.39 5.71 -28.21
CA ASP A 145 -21.63 4.97 -27.89
C ASP A 145 -21.77 3.61 -28.60
N GLY A 146 -20.73 3.15 -29.32
CA GLY A 146 -20.72 1.90 -30.08
C GLY A 146 -21.44 1.95 -31.43
N ARG A 147 -22.07 3.08 -31.80
CA ARG A 147 -22.89 3.17 -33.02
C ARG A 147 -22.10 3.79 -34.17
N PRO A 148 -22.01 3.12 -35.34
CA PRO A 148 -21.38 3.70 -36.52
C PRO A 148 -22.03 5.04 -36.92
N GLY A 149 -21.21 6.07 -37.06
CA GLY A 149 -21.61 7.45 -37.37
C GLY A 149 -21.67 8.36 -36.14
N SER A 150 -21.73 7.80 -34.93
CA SER A 150 -21.74 8.59 -33.69
C SER A 150 -20.39 9.28 -33.44
N PRO A 151 -20.36 10.40 -32.70
CA PRO A 151 -19.13 11.10 -32.40
C PRO A 151 -18.30 10.38 -31.33
N LEU A 152 -16.97 10.54 -31.38
CA LEU A 152 -16.08 10.26 -30.25
C LEU A 152 -16.05 11.50 -29.37
N LEU A 153 -16.40 11.33 -28.11
CA LEU A 153 -16.48 12.40 -27.12
C LEU A 153 -15.28 12.34 -26.18
N ARG A 154 -14.89 13.51 -25.67
CA ARG A 154 -13.92 13.66 -24.59
C ARG A 154 -14.41 14.68 -23.58
N SER A 155 -14.37 14.36 -22.30
CA SER A 155 -14.62 15.33 -21.23
C SER A 155 -13.44 15.40 -20.26
N ILE A 156 -13.32 16.53 -19.56
CA ILE A 156 -12.39 16.73 -18.44
C ILE A 156 -13.21 17.08 -17.21
N ASN A 157 -13.03 16.39 -16.09
CA ASN A 157 -13.64 16.73 -14.79
C ASN A 157 -15.17 16.86 -14.88
N GLY A 158 -15.83 15.95 -15.62
CA GLY A 158 -17.29 15.96 -15.81
C GLY A 158 -17.84 17.15 -16.61
N THR A 159 -16.98 17.97 -17.24
CA THR A 159 -17.43 19.09 -18.07
C THR A 159 -18.17 18.61 -19.32
N VAL A 160 -18.91 19.53 -19.98
CA VAL A 160 -19.66 19.24 -21.20
C VAL A 160 -18.75 18.52 -22.22
N PRO A 161 -19.12 17.30 -22.67
CA PRO A 161 -18.27 16.54 -23.57
C PRO A 161 -17.95 17.28 -24.87
N GLN A 162 -16.68 17.34 -25.22
CA GLN A 162 -16.18 17.90 -26.48
C GLN A 162 -16.17 16.80 -27.56
N VAL A 163 -16.78 17.10 -28.71
CA VAL A 163 -16.68 16.24 -29.90
C VAL A 163 -15.26 16.31 -30.45
N LEU A 164 -14.55 15.19 -30.44
CA LEU A 164 -13.21 15.05 -30.98
C LEU A 164 -13.20 14.66 -32.45
N ALA A 165 -14.09 13.74 -32.83
CA ALA A 165 -14.36 13.36 -34.21
C ALA A 165 -15.85 13.07 -34.39
N ASN A 166 -16.37 13.44 -35.55
CA ASN A 166 -17.67 13.01 -36.03
C ASN A 166 -17.52 11.78 -36.92
N ASP A 167 -18.63 11.11 -37.21
CA ASP A 167 -18.69 10.02 -38.18
C ASP A 167 -17.73 8.86 -37.85
N VAL A 168 -17.64 8.50 -36.56
CA VAL A 168 -16.83 7.38 -36.10
C VAL A 168 -17.54 6.09 -36.44
N MET A 169 -16.93 5.27 -37.27
CA MET A 169 -17.50 3.99 -37.73
C MET A 169 -17.04 2.80 -36.90
N GLU A 170 -15.93 2.94 -36.19
CA GLU A 170 -15.32 1.91 -35.35
C GLU A 170 -14.41 2.62 -34.35
N PHE A 171 -14.62 2.40 -33.06
CA PHE A 171 -13.68 2.70 -32.00
C PHE A 171 -13.60 1.47 -31.09
N ASP A 172 -12.42 0.86 -31.05
CA ASP A 172 -12.17 -0.36 -30.28
C ASP A 172 -10.93 -0.17 -29.45
N VAL A 173 -11.00 -0.48 -28.16
CA VAL A 173 -9.91 -0.33 -27.19
C VAL A 173 -9.63 -1.67 -26.52
N ASN A 174 -8.42 -2.18 -26.75
CA ASN A 174 -7.93 -3.41 -26.15
C ASN A 174 -6.86 -3.10 -25.11
N TYR A 175 -7.07 -3.55 -23.88
CA TYR A 175 -6.17 -3.30 -22.76
C TYR A 175 -5.17 -4.42 -22.56
N VAL A 176 -3.90 -4.04 -22.35
CA VAL A 176 -2.85 -4.95 -21.90
C VAL A 176 -2.68 -4.74 -20.41
N LEU A 177 -3.38 -5.57 -19.63
CA LEU A 177 -3.28 -5.57 -18.17
C LEU A 177 -2.17 -6.50 -17.71
N GLN A 178 -1.43 -6.09 -16.69
CA GLN A 178 -0.47 -6.94 -15.99
C GLN A 178 -0.91 -7.10 -14.54
N ARG A 179 -1.16 -8.36 -14.16
CA ARG A 179 -1.24 -8.74 -12.75
C ARG A 179 0.18 -8.73 -12.19
N GLN A 180 0.40 -7.94 -11.14
CA GLN A 180 1.66 -7.90 -10.43
C GLN A 180 1.41 -8.31 -8.98
N ASP A 181 2.11 -9.36 -8.58
CA ASP A 181 2.10 -9.81 -7.20
C ASP A 181 3.10 -8.97 -6.41
N GLU A 182 2.59 -8.24 -5.43
CA GLU A 182 3.36 -7.49 -4.45
C GLU A 182 3.57 -8.41 -3.24
N GLY A 183 4.83 -8.77 -2.97
CA GLY A 183 5.17 -9.47 -1.75
C GLY A 183 5.06 -8.50 -0.57
N LEU A 184 4.13 -8.77 0.35
CA LEU A 184 3.91 -8.00 1.58
C LEU A 184 4.99 -8.28 2.65
N SER A 185 6.21 -8.66 2.25
CA SER A 185 7.28 -9.19 3.12
C SER A 185 7.00 -10.63 3.61
N PRO A 186 7.96 -11.34 4.27
CA PRO A 186 7.68 -12.69 4.78
C PRO A 186 6.48 -12.59 5.72
N GLY A 187 5.51 -13.49 5.54
CA GLY A 187 4.30 -13.49 6.35
C GLY A 187 4.68 -13.42 7.82
N LEU A 188 4.10 -12.51 8.60
CA LEU A 188 4.29 -12.57 10.04
C LEU A 188 3.10 -13.24 10.71
N SER A 189 2.39 -14.11 9.98
CA SER A 189 1.48 -15.05 10.62
C SER A 189 2.30 -15.80 11.67
N PRO A 190 1.99 -15.62 12.96
CA PRO A 190 2.66 -16.34 14.03
C PRO A 190 2.64 -17.83 13.74
N VAL A 191 3.78 -18.41 13.34
CA VAL A 191 3.90 -19.86 13.39
C VAL A 191 4.33 -20.17 14.81
N GLU A 192 3.36 -20.60 15.61
CA GLU A 192 3.64 -21.10 16.95
C GLU A 192 4.43 -22.41 16.82
N SER A 193 5.58 -22.48 17.46
CA SER A 193 6.32 -23.72 17.56
C SER A 193 5.50 -24.77 18.31
N GLY A 194 5.78 -26.05 18.08
CA GLY A 194 5.36 -27.08 19.04
C GLY A 194 5.90 -26.75 20.44
N LYS A 195 5.26 -27.29 21.49
CA LYS A 195 5.78 -27.19 22.86
C LYS A 195 7.14 -27.87 22.92
N THR A 196 8.18 -27.10 23.21
CA THR A 196 9.54 -27.62 23.36
C THR A 196 10.02 -27.47 24.79
N LEU A 197 11.00 -28.30 25.18
CA LEU A 197 11.86 -27.98 26.30
C LEU A 197 12.72 -26.82 25.83
N VAL A 198 12.64 -25.71 26.54
CA VAL A 198 13.22 -24.45 26.12
C VAL A 198 14.48 -24.18 26.95
N MET A 199 14.44 -24.46 28.26
CA MET A 199 15.60 -24.37 29.13
C MET A 199 15.62 -25.51 30.13
N GLU A 200 16.81 -26.05 30.39
CA GLU A 200 17.08 -26.94 31.51
C GLU A 200 18.26 -26.34 32.28
N GLY A 201 18.10 -26.22 33.60
CA GLY A 201 19.18 -25.84 34.50
C GLY A 201 20.18 -26.99 34.68
N ALA A 202 20.80 -27.06 35.86
CA ALA A 202 21.68 -28.17 36.22
C ALA A 202 21.05 -29.54 35.87
N VAL A 203 21.84 -30.45 35.30
CA VAL A 203 21.42 -31.86 35.16
C VAL A 203 21.78 -32.58 36.45
N PRO A 204 20.87 -33.35 37.09
CA PRO A 204 21.16 -34.00 38.37
C PRO A 204 22.34 -34.96 38.23
N SER A 205 23.53 -34.52 38.62
CA SER A 205 24.69 -35.38 38.87
C SER A 205 24.82 -35.56 40.38
N GLU A 206 24.99 -36.80 40.83
CA GLU A 206 24.91 -37.16 42.26
C GLU A 206 25.98 -36.50 43.15
N SER A 207 27.00 -35.80 42.62
CA SER A 207 28.16 -35.35 43.41
C SER A 207 28.11 -33.94 44.03
N ASP A 208 27.28 -32.99 43.56
CA ASP A 208 27.38 -31.57 44.00
C ASP A 208 26.01 -30.88 44.19
N VAL A 209 25.11 -31.57 44.89
CA VAL A 209 23.77 -31.06 45.18
C VAL A 209 23.70 -30.45 46.58
N THR A 210 23.23 -29.20 46.67
CA THR A 210 22.98 -28.52 47.96
C THR A 210 21.49 -28.19 48.12
N PRO A 211 20.81 -28.74 49.13
CA PRO A 211 19.41 -28.44 49.39
C PRO A 211 19.28 -27.07 50.07
N THR A 212 18.53 -26.16 49.46
CA THR A 212 18.28 -24.82 50.01
C THR A 212 16.82 -24.67 50.44
N SER A 213 16.58 -24.29 51.71
CA SER A 213 15.20 -24.08 52.20
C SER A 213 14.72 -22.65 51.96
N VAL A 214 13.50 -22.52 51.44
CA VAL A 214 12.73 -21.28 51.35
C VAL A 214 12.15 -20.94 52.73
N ARG A 215 12.34 -19.69 53.17
CA ARG A 215 11.92 -19.17 54.49
C ARG A 215 11.77 -17.64 54.45
N SER A 216 11.23 -17.04 55.51
CA SER A 216 10.90 -15.61 55.57
C SER A 216 12.07 -14.66 55.27
N ASN A 217 13.30 -15.07 55.58
CA ASN A 217 14.53 -14.32 55.32
C ASN A 217 15.42 -14.97 54.25
N ARG A 218 14.86 -15.84 53.41
CA ARG A 218 15.56 -16.47 52.29
C ARG A 218 14.57 -16.86 51.21
N TRP A 219 14.31 -15.93 50.29
CA TRP A 219 13.64 -16.23 49.04
C TRP A 219 14.68 -16.65 48.01
N LEU A 220 14.27 -17.48 47.06
CA LEU A 220 15.12 -17.97 45.99
C LEU A 220 14.53 -17.51 44.67
N ALA A 221 15.36 -17.21 43.70
CA ALA A 221 14.93 -17.02 42.33
C ALA A 221 15.93 -17.63 41.35
N GLN A 222 15.47 -17.97 40.16
CA GLN A 222 16.32 -18.38 39.05
C GLN A 222 16.08 -17.44 37.88
N TYR A 223 17.15 -16.80 37.42
CA TYR A 223 17.16 -16.04 36.18
C TYR A 223 17.08 -16.99 34.98
N VAL A 224 16.18 -16.67 34.06
CA VAL A 224 15.87 -17.42 32.84
C VAL A 224 15.89 -16.43 31.69
N HIS A 225 16.85 -16.57 30.78
CA HIS A 225 16.96 -15.74 29.58
C HIS A 225 16.79 -16.56 28.31
N PRO A 226 16.02 -16.09 27.31
CA PRO A 226 15.82 -16.83 26.07
C PRO A 226 17.08 -17.15 25.25
N ASP A 227 18.11 -16.31 25.33
CA ASP A 227 19.40 -16.59 24.69
C ASP A 227 20.15 -17.77 25.31
N SER A 228 19.79 -18.17 26.54
CA SER A 228 20.38 -19.31 27.26
C SER A 228 19.63 -20.61 27.02
N PHE A 229 18.61 -20.61 26.16
CA PHE A 229 17.85 -21.79 25.78
C PHE A 229 18.69 -22.76 24.95
N ASN A 230 18.36 -24.05 24.98
CA ASN A 230 19.08 -25.08 24.24
C ASN A 230 18.11 -25.99 23.46
N PRO A 231 17.86 -25.73 22.16
CA PRO A 231 18.47 -24.68 21.35
C PRO A 231 17.97 -23.27 21.71
N PRO A 232 18.76 -22.20 21.45
CA PRO A 232 18.31 -20.82 21.64
C PRO A 232 17.06 -20.55 20.78
N LEU A 233 16.22 -19.58 21.19
CA LEU A 233 15.12 -19.16 20.31
C LEU A 233 15.67 -18.75 18.94
N PRO A 234 14.96 -19.01 17.83
CA PRO A 234 15.36 -18.50 16.54
C PRO A 234 15.61 -16.99 16.59
N ALA A 235 16.65 -16.50 15.91
CA ALA A 235 17.02 -15.08 15.95
C ALA A 235 15.91 -14.14 15.44
N ASN A 236 14.93 -14.67 14.69
CA ASN A 236 13.75 -13.98 14.20
C ASN A 236 12.50 -14.23 15.06
N ALA A 237 12.58 -14.88 16.22
CA ALA A 237 11.44 -15.00 17.12
C ALA A 237 10.96 -13.60 17.51
N ILE A 238 9.64 -13.39 17.48
CA ILE A 238 8.99 -12.12 17.81
C ILE A 238 8.42 -12.12 19.23
N SER A 239 8.00 -13.28 19.71
CA SER A 239 7.49 -13.49 21.06
C SER A 239 7.64 -14.95 21.47
N TRP A 240 7.51 -15.23 22.76
CA TRP A 240 7.38 -16.58 23.27
C TRP A 240 6.37 -16.64 24.43
N THR A 241 5.91 -17.85 24.71
CA THR A 241 4.92 -18.15 25.75
C THR A 241 5.52 -19.17 26.69
N MET A 242 5.57 -18.86 27.98
CA MET A 242 5.95 -19.84 29.01
C MET A 242 4.71 -20.66 29.36
N THR A 243 4.72 -21.95 29.05
CA THR A 243 3.55 -22.83 29.27
C THR A 243 3.70 -23.71 30.50
N LYS A 244 4.93 -24.03 30.89
CA LYS A 244 5.21 -24.87 32.06
C LYS A 244 6.59 -24.57 32.64
N ALA A 245 6.73 -24.57 33.96
CA ALA A 245 8.00 -24.76 34.63
C ALA A 245 7.97 -26.04 35.47
N GLU A 246 9.10 -26.74 35.54
CA GLU A 246 9.33 -27.84 36.49
C GLU A 246 10.43 -27.41 37.46
N LEU A 247 10.27 -27.68 38.75
CA LEU A 247 11.29 -27.44 39.77
C LEU A 247 11.50 -28.70 40.60
N ARG A 248 12.75 -29.02 40.98
CA ARG A 248 13.00 -30.12 41.93
C ARG A 248 12.84 -29.66 43.36
N LEU A 249 11.68 -30.00 43.93
CA LEU A 249 11.29 -29.58 45.26
C LEU A 249 11.16 -30.79 46.20
N ALA A 250 11.41 -30.53 47.48
CA ALA A 250 11.15 -31.45 48.57
C ALA A 250 10.61 -30.68 49.77
N LYS A 251 10.09 -31.43 50.72
CA LYS A 251 9.65 -30.93 52.01
C LYS A 251 10.83 -30.42 52.86
N ALA A 252 10.71 -29.21 53.42
CA ALA A 252 11.75 -28.56 54.21
C ALA A 252 11.72 -28.87 55.71
N GLY A 253 10.54 -29.00 56.29
CA GLY A 253 10.30 -29.06 57.73
C GLY A 253 8.89 -29.56 58.10
N GLY A 254 8.09 -28.68 58.71
CA GLY A 254 6.78 -28.96 59.31
C GLY A 254 5.68 -29.28 58.30
N ARG A 255 4.40 -29.20 58.66
CA ARG A 255 3.26 -29.36 57.71
C ARG A 255 2.51 -28.04 57.53
N ASP A 256 3.18 -26.93 57.81
CA ASP A 256 2.63 -25.58 57.93
C ASP A 256 3.29 -24.59 56.95
N GLY A 257 4.28 -25.03 56.20
CA GLY A 257 4.98 -24.21 55.22
C GLY A 257 4.17 -23.93 53.95
N ARG A 258 4.25 -22.71 53.42
CA ARG A 258 3.64 -22.32 52.15
C ARG A 258 4.58 -21.48 51.30
N THR A 259 4.72 -21.85 50.02
CA THR A 259 5.59 -21.18 49.04
C THR A 259 4.76 -20.69 47.87
N LEU A 260 5.01 -19.45 47.42
CA LEU A 260 4.50 -18.94 46.15
C LEU A 260 5.59 -19.11 45.08
N VAL A 261 5.25 -19.80 43.98
CA VAL A 261 6.07 -19.87 42.77
C VAL A 261 5.58 -18.83 41.79
N GLN A 262 6.40 -17.83 41.50
CA GLN A 262 6.05 -16.67 40.69
C GLN A 262 6.94 -16.56 39.47
N VAL A 263 6.42 -15.98 38.40
CA VAL A 263 7.23 -15.48 37.29
C VAL A 263 7.21 -13.96 37.32
N ARG A 264 8.39 -13.35 37.31
CA ARG A 264 8.57 -11.89 37.31
C ARG A 264 9.48 -11.47 36.16
N PRO A 265 9.29 -10.29 35.54
CA PRO A 265 10.28 -9.74 34.62
C PRO A 265 11.59 -9.46 35.34
N ALA A 266 12.72 -9.68 34.68
CA ALA A 266 14.02 -9.31 35.20
C ALA A 266 14.31 -7.81 34.97
N THR A 267 15.01 -7.18 35.90
CA THR A 267 15.57 -5.83 35.78
C THR A 267 16.84 -5.84 34.94
N GLY A 268 17.44 -4.67 34.70
CA GLY A 268 18.73 -4.56 33.99
C GLY A 268 19.89 -5.28 34.68
N ASP A 269 19.78 -5.55 35.99
CA ASP A 269 20.75 -6.29 36.78
C ASP A 269 20.44 -7.81 36.83
N ASN A 270 19.52 -8.29 35.99
CA ASN A 270 19.01 -9.66 35.95
C ASN A 270 18.28 -10.10 37.24
N GLU A 271 17.81 -9.14 38.05
CA GLU A 271 17.08 -9.41 39.30
C GLU A 271 15.56 -9.42 39.09
N PRO A 272 14.78 -10.14 39.90
CA PRO A 272 13.33 -10.10 39.82
C PRO A 272 12.80 -8.70 40.13
N SER A 273 11.97 -8.15 39.25
CA SER A 273 11.23 -6.92 39.54
C SER A 273 10.13 -7.14 40.60
N SER A 274 9.44 -6.07 40.99
CA SER A 274 8.28 -6.15 41.89
C SER A 274 6.99 -6.63 41.20
N VAL A 275 6.98 -6.72 39.86
CA VAL A 275 5.80 -7.10 39.08
C VAL A 275 5.70 -8.62 38.97
N VAL A 276 4.57 -9.18 39.42
CA VAL A 276 4.26 -10.60 39.28
C VAL A 276 3.39 -10.80 38.03
N LEU A 277 3.88 -11.58 37.07
CA LEU A 277 3.13 -11.90 35.85
C LEU A 277 2.09 -13.00 36.10
N GLU A 278 2.49 -14.08 36.77
CA GLU A 278 1.62 -15.20 37.17
C GLU A 278 2.21 -15.89 38.42
N GLN A 279 1.37 -16.55 39.23
CA GLN A 279 1.84 -17.25 40.44
C GLN A 279 1.02 -18.50 40.80
N PHE A 280 1.68 -19.44 41.49
CA PHE A 280 1.11 -20.65 42.08
C PHE A 280 1.42 -20.76 43.57
N GLU A 281 0.46 -21.25 44.35
CA GLU A 281 0.64 -21.56 45.76
C GLU A 281 0.92 -23.06 45.94
N ILE A 282 1.95 -23.38 46.74
CA ILE A 282 2.29 -24.74 47.13
C ILE A 282 2.31 -24.82 48.65
N ASP A 283 1.45 -25.69 49.19
CA ASP A 283 1.57 -26.12 50.57
C ASP A 283 2.64 -27.21 50.72
N GLU A 284 3.46 -27.10 51.75
CA GLU A 284 4.52 -28.07 52.08
C GLU A 284 3.97 -29.48 52.34
N THR A 285 2.68 -29.60 52.70
CA THR A 285 1.99 -30.89 52.84
C THR A 285 1.89 -31.66 51.52
N ASN A 286 1.89 -30.94 50.40
CA ASN A 286 1.81 -31.55 49.07
C ASN A 286 3.17 -32.05 48.60
N LEU A 287 4.28 -31.56 49.17
CA LEU A 287 5.65 -31.95 48.81
C LEU A 287 6.09 -33.27 49.48
N GLY A 288 6.79 -34.10 48.71
CA GLY A 288 7.40 -35.34 49.21
C GLY A 288 8.64 -35.09 50.09
N LYS A 289 9.05 -36.11 50.87
CA LYS A 289 10.30 -36.04 51.66
C LYS A 289 11.57 -36.04 50.80
N ASN A 290 11.48 -36.61 49.60
CA ASN A 290 12.57 -36.69 48.63
C ASN A 290 12.33 -35.65 47.54
N PHE A 291 13.42 -35.16 46.93
CA PHE A 291 13.33 -34.27 45.78
C PHE A 291 12.63 -34.96 44.62
N ARG A 292 11.61 -34.30 44.07
CA ARG A 292 10.91 -34.73 42.86
C ARG A 292 10.59 -33.49 42.02
N TRP A 293 10.38 -33.70 40.73
CA TRP A 293 9.90 -32.64 39.84
C TRP A 293 8.46 -32.30 40.22
N GLU A 294 8.20 -31.01 40.42
CA GLU A 294 6.88 -30.44 40.58
C GLU A 294 6.57 -29.54 39.37
N ASP A 295 5.37 -29.68 38.82
CA ASP A 295 4.96 -29.01 37.59
C ASP A 295 4.09 -27.77 37.90
N PHE A 296 4.40 -26.66 37.24
CA PHE A 296 3.67 -25.40 37.31
C PHE A 296 3.21 -25.00 35.91
N HIS A 297 1.90 -24.99 35.67
CA HIS A 297 1.32 -24.75 34.36
C HIS A 297 0.82 -23.32 34.23
N PHE A 298 1.49 -22.50 33.44
CA PHE A 298 1.12 -21.10 33.26
C PHE A 298 0.15 -20.92 32.10
N THR A 299 -0.87 -20.09 32.29
CA THR A 299 -1.93 -19.86 31.29
C THR A 299 -1.99 -18.41 30.80
N SER A 300 -1.36 -17.49 31.52
CA SER A 300 -1.36 -16.05 31.21
C SER A 300 -0.01 -15.52 30.71
N LEU A 301 1.07 -16.31 30.78
CA LEU A 301 2.42 -15.94 30.35
C LEU A 301 2.65 -16.05 28.83
N ALA A 302 1.85 -15.34 28.04
CA ALA A 302 1.99 -15.25 26.59
C ALA A 302 2.59 -13.92 26.14
N GLY A 303 3.14 -13.87 24.92
CA GLY A 303 3.63 -12.62 24.32
C GLY A 303 4.89 -12.06 24.97
N LEU A 304 5.67 -12.91 25.66
CA LEU A 304 6.91 -12.49 26.31
C LEU A 304 7.95 -12.11 25.25
N SER A 305 8.70 -11.04 25.53
CA SER A 305 9.77 -10.61 24.65
C SER A 305 10.89 -11.67 24.59
N PRO A 306 11.39 -12.05 23.41
CA PRO A 306 12.49 -12.99 23.26
C PRO A 306 13.82 -12.37 23.72
N ARG A 307 13.87 -11.06 24.00
CA ARG A 307 15.06 -10.35 24.48
C ARG A 307 15.02 -10.00 25.96
N GLN A 308 13.92 -10.34 26.65
CA GLN A 308 13.73 -10.00 28.05
C GLN A 308 13.94 -11.25 28.92
N GLY A 309 14.82 -11.11 29.91
CA GLY A 309 14.99 -12.10 30.97
C GLY A 309 13.81 -12.11 31.93
N HIS A 310 13.55 -13.27 32.51
CA HIS A 310 12.51 -13.49 33.50
C HIS A 310 13.11 -14.23 34.71
N CYS A 311 12.48 -14.09 35.86
CA CYS A 311 12.90 -14.78 37.08
C CYS A 311 11.78 -15.70 37.58
N LEU A 312 12.13 -16.97 37.81
CA LEU A 312 11.30 -17.93 38.55
C LEU A 312 11.57 -17.75 40.03
N VAL A 313 10.65 -17.13 40.77
CA VAL A 313 10.80 -16.77 42.17
C VAL A 313 10.05 -17.76 43.07
N LEU A 314 10.72 -18.29 44.09
CA LEU A 314 10.12 -19.04 45.19
C LEU A 314 10.07 -18.13 46.43
N GLN A 315 8.93 -17.49 46.61
CA GLN A 315 8.63 -16.60 47.71
C GLN A 315 8.08 -17.39 48.91
N TRP A 316 8.60 -17.12 50.10
CA TRP A 316 8.01 -17.64 51.34
C TRP A 316 6.71 -16.88 51.66
N ASP A 317 5.64 -17.62 51.99
CA ASP A 317 4.34 -17.04 52.40
C ASP A 317 3.96 -17.41 53.84
N GLY A 318 4.39 -18.59 54.34
CA GLY A 318 4.04 -19.03 55.68
C GLY A 318 4.88 -20.20 56.23
N GLY A 319 4.77 -20.44 57.54
CA GLY A 319 5.48 -21.49 58.29
C GLY A 319 6.95 -21.16 58.58
N ILE A 320 7.69 -22.06 59.25
CA ILE A 320 9.12 -21.81 59.58
C ILE A 320 10.02 -21.98 58.34
N LYS A 321 9.70 -22.98 57.52
CA LYS A 321 10.31 -23.27 56.20
C LYS A 321 9.19 -23.78 55.31
N SER A 322 9.21 -23.44 54.03
CA SER A 322 8.08 -23.72 53.14
C SER A 322 8.35 -24.74 52.04
N ALA A 323 9.58 -24.79 51.54
CA ALA A 323 10.03 -25.80 50.57
C ALA A 323 11.56 -25.92 50.62
N LYS A 324 12.10 -27.09 50.24
CA LYS A 324 13.50 -27.25 49.88
C LYS A 324 13.58 -27.27 48.36
N VAL A 325 14.49 -26.48 47.82
CA VAL A 325 14.88 -26.52 46.41
C VAL A 325 16.19 -27.26 46.32
N GLU A 326 16.27 -28.15 45.35
CA GLU A 326 17.53 -28.75 44.94
C GLU A 326 18.30 -27.72 44.10
N SER A 327 19.56 -27.45 44.46
CA SER A 327 20.47 -26.59 43.69
C SER A 327 21.79 -27.31 43.43
N ALA A 328 22.42 -27.05 42.30
CA ALA A 328 23.77 -27.52 42.00
C ALA A 328 24.79 -26.40 42.20
N ASN A 329 25.96 -26.74 42.73
CA ASN A 329 27.09 -25.81 42.78
C ASN A 329 28.10 -26.17 41.69
N GLN A 330 28.07 -25.44 40.57
CA GLN A 330 28.98 -25.64 39.45
C GLN A 330 29.44 -24.30 38.88
N THR A 331 30.73 -24.16 38.59
CA THR A 331 31.33 -22.89 38.12
C THR A 331 30.79 -22.37 36.79
N ASN A 332 30.08 -23.21 36.03
CA ASN A 332 29.49 -22.87 34.73
C ASN A 332 27.97 -22.72 34.79
N LEU A 333 27.38 -22.83 35.98
CA LEU A 333 25.96 -22.62 36.24
C LEU A 333 25.80 -21.35 37.07
N SER A 334 24.92 -20.46 36.64
CA SER A 334 24.66 -19.19 37.30
C SER A 334 23.19 -18.81 37.17
N GLY A 335 22.78 -17.79 37.92
CA GLY A 335 21.42 -17.24 37.87
C GLY A 335 20.54 -17.63 39.06
N GLU A 336 21.02 -18.41 40.04
CA GLU A 336 20.33 -18.49 41.32
C GLU A 336 20.54 -17.18 42.11
N LEU A 337 19.45 -16.57 42.56
CA LEU A 337 19.44 -15.31 43.29
C LEU A 337 18.81 -15.53 44.65
N HIS A 338 19.39 -14.97 45.71
CA HIS A 338 18.80 -15.00 47.06
C HIS A 338 18.35 -13.61 47.49
N SER A 339 17.23 -13.55 48.21
CA SER A 339 16.85 -12.36 48.95
C SER A 339 16.74 -12.66 50.43
N THR A 340 17.30 -11.79 51.27
CA THR A 340 17.24 -11.90 52.73
C THR A 340 16.25 -10.93 53.38
N ASP A 341 15.63 -10.08 52.57
CA ASP A 341 14.78 -8.94 52.95
C ASP A 341 13.44 -8.96 52.20
N GLN A 342 12.89 -10.16 52.00
CA GLN A 342 11.57 -10.39 51.40
C GLN A 342 11.44 -9.84 49.97
N GLY A 343 12.48 -10.04 49.16
CA GLY A 343 12.51 -9.66 47.76
C GLY A 343 12.81 -8.19 47.50
N SER A 344 13.23 -7.43 48.52
CA SER A 344 13.57 -6.00 48.35
C SER A 344 14.94 -5.83 47.67
N THR A 345 15.90 -6.69 48.00
CA THR A 345 17.19 -6.81 47.32
C THR A 345 17.52 -8.26 47.01
N TRP A 346 18.25 -8.48 45.92
CA TRP A 346 18.70 -9.80 45.49
C TRP A 346 20.22 -9.87 45.48
N THR A 347 20.75 -11.07 45.65
CA THR A 347 22.19 -11.33 45.59
C THR A 347 22.42 -12.53 44.71
N ASP A 348 23.13 -12.31 43.61
CA ASP A 348 23.52 -13.37 42.68
C ASP A 348 24.47 -14.37 43.34
N GLN A 349 24.20 -15.64 43.10
CA GLN A 349 25.02 -16.76 43.52
C GLN A 349 25.72 -17.34 42.28
N ALA A 350 26.84 -16.71 41.90
CA ALA A 350 27.56 -16.89 40.63
C ALA A 350 28.04 -18.32 40.28
N SER A 351 27.81 -19.31 41.14
CA SER A 351 28.16 -20.71 40.89
C SER A 351 27.04 -21.68 41.27
N THR A 352 25.83 -21.18 41.49
CA THR A 352 24.68 -22.02 41.79
C THR A 352 23.54 -21.80 40.82
N SER A 353 22.84 -22.89 40.51
CA SER A 353 21.61 -22.90 39.74
C SER A 353 20.64 -23.85 40.42
N MET A 354 19.36 -23.48 40.41
CA MET A 354 18.30 -24.41 40.78
C MET A 354 18.21 -25.54 39.75
N PHE A 355 17.67 -26.69 40.15
CA PHE A 355 17.23 -27.71 39.19
C PHE A 355 15.85 -27.32 38.67
N TYR A 356 15.80 -26.78 37.45
CA TYR A 356 14.57 -26.31 36.83
C TYR A 356 14.49 -26.70 35.35
N ARG A 357 13.28 -26.76 34.82
CA ARG A 357 13.00 -26.83 33.38
C ARG A 357 11.93 -25.84 33.01
N VAL A 358 12.10 -25.14 31.89
CA VAL A 358 11.08 -24.25 31.34
C VAL A 358 10.66 -24.79 29.98
N PHE A 359 9.35 -24.87 29.79
CA PHE A 359 8.72 -25.25 28.54
C PHE A 359 7.91 -24.08 28.01
N GLY A 360 7.95 -23.92 26.70
CA GLY A 360 7.25 -22.86 26.03
C GLY A 360 6.99 -23.17 24.59
N THR A 361 6.28 -22.25 23.98
CA THR A 361 6.20 -22.11 22.53
C THR A 361 6.78 -20.77 22.16
N TYR A 362 7.31 -20.63 20.96
CA TYR A 362 7.75 -19.34 20.43
C TYR A 362 7.03 -19.06 19.12
N THR A 363 6.98 -17.78 18.79
CA THR A 363 6.39 -17.29 17.57
C THR A 363 7.49 -16.77 16.66
N VAL A 364 7.55 -17.28 15.44
CA VAL A 364 8.39 -16.73 14.36
C VAL A 364 7.53 -16.15 13.23
N PRO A 365 8.11 -15.23 12.44
CA PRO A 365 7.68 -14.95 11.08
C PRO A 365 7.33 -16.22 10.30
N ASP A 366 6.14 -16.28 9.72
CA ASP A 366 5.82 -17.22 8.63
C ASP A 366 6.80 -16.99 7.45
N PRO A 367 7.61 -18.01 7.11
CA PRO A 367 8.57 -17.87 6.02
C PRO A 367 7.89 -17.68 4.65
N SER A 368 6.60 -17.94 4.54
CA SER A 368 5.84 -17.81 3.30
C SER A 368 5.55 -16.33 3.03
N PRO A 369 6.07 -15.73 1.94
CA PRO A 369 5.70 -14.37 1.58
C PRO A 369 4.21 -14.32 1.30
N VAL A 370 3.50 -13.41 1.98
CA VAL A 370 2.11 -13.11 1.64
C VAL A 370 2.16 -12.24 0.40
N THR A 371 1.58 -12.69 -0.70
CA THR A 371 1.50 -11.89 -1.92
C THR A 371 0.09 -11.38 -2.12
N VAL A 372 -0.06 -10.11 -2.44
CA VAL A 372 -1.31 -9.56 -2.96
C VAL A 372 -1.15 -9.24 -4.43
N SER A 373 -2.19 -9.49 -5.22
CA SER A 373 -2.17 -9.14 -6.63
C SER A 373 -2.83 -7.80 -6.87
N ARG A 374 -2.15 -6.92 -7.59
CA ARG A 374 -2.72 -5.70 -8.16
C ARG A 374 -2.76 -5.80 -9.68
N CYS A 375 -3.75 -5.15 -10.29
CA CYS A 375 -3.85 -5.04 -11.75
C CYS A 375 -3.36 -3.66 -12.19
N TYR A 376 -2.41 -3.65 -13.12
CA TYR A 376 -1.84 -2.43 -13.67
C TYR A 376 -2.04 -2.39 -15.18
N LEU A 377 -2.38 -1.21 -15.72
CA LEU A 377 -2.45 -1.00 -17.16
C LEU A 377 -1.04 -0.83 -17.73
N LYS A 378 -0.58 -1.78 -18.55
CA LYS A 378 0.76 -1.74 -19.19
C LYS A 378 0.72 -1.27 -20.63
N GLY A 379 -0.43 -1.38 -21.27
CA GLY A 379 -0.59 -0.87 -22.62
C GLY A 379 -2.05 -0.76 -23.04
N VAL A 380 -2.27 0.05 -24.05
CA VAL A 380 -3.57 0.24 -24.70
C VAL A 380 -3.34 0.10 -26.19
N GLN A 381 -4.06 -0.80 -26.84
CA GLN A 381 -4.15 -0.88 -28.29
C GLN A 381 -5.51 -0.35 -28.68
N PHE A 382 -5.56 0.60 -29.61
CA PHE A 382 -6.83 1.12 -30.05
C PHE A 382 -6.90 1.18 -31.57
N SER A 383 -8.12 0.98 -32.07
CA SER A 383 -8.45 1.10 -33.47
C SER A 383 -9.54 2.14 -33.65
N LEU A 384 -9.31 3.07 -34.58
CA LEU A 384 -10.23 4.15 -34.87
C LEU A 384 -10.43 4.24 -36.38
N ARG A 385 -11.68 4.18 -36.84
CA ARG A 385 -12.06 4.41 -38.24
C ARG A 385 -13.05 5.57 -38.31
N LEU A 386 -12.66 6.61 -39.04
CA LEU A 386 -13.54 7.73 -39.38
C LEU A 386 -14.04 7.54 -40.81
N GLY A 387 -15.33 7.82 -41.04
CA GLY A 387 -15.96 7.71 -42.35
C GLY A 387 -16.14 6.28 -42.85
N GLN A 388 -16.93 6.14 -43.92
CA GLN A 388 -17.31 4.84 -44.50
C GLN A 388 -16.14 4.09 -45.17
N ASN A 389 -14.98 4.74 -45.37
CA ASN A 389 -13.86 4.11 -46.07
C ASN A 389 -13.08 3.18 -45.12
N PRO A 390 -13.03 1.85 -45.38
CA PRO A 390 -12.30 0.93 -44.53
C PRO A 390 -10.78 1.19 -44.49
N LEU A 391 -10.22 1.86 -45.50
CA LEU A 391 -8.80 2.24 -45.54
C LEU A 391 -8.46 3.42 -44.63
N ALA A 392 -9.46 4.13 -44.10
CA ALA A 392 -9.26 5.21 -43.13
C ALA A 392 -9.05 4.71 -41.69
N ARG A 393 -9.05 3.39 -41.48
CA ARG A 393 -8.80 2.77 -40.19
C ARG A 393 -7.35 2.99 -39.75
N VAL A 394 -7.19 3.60 -38.59
CA VAL A 394 -5.92 3.71 -37.87
C VAL A 394 -5.91 2.68 -36.76
N GLN A 395 -4.80 1.97 -36.60
CA GLN A 395 -4.55 1.07 -35.48
C GLN A 395 -3.19 1.44 -34.88
N THR A 396 -3.14 1.60 -33.57
CA THR A 396 -1.89 1.89 -32.87
C THR A 396 -1.93 1.31 -31.46
N GLY A 397 -0.75 1.22 -30.85
CA GLY A 397 -0.57 0.72 -29.50
C GLY A 397 0.34 1.64 -28.70
N LEU A 398 0.04 1.78 -27.41
CA LEU A 398 0.84 2.48 -26.43
C LEU A 398 1.30 1.50 -25.36
N GLN A 399 2.56 1.59 -24.97
CA GLN A 399 3.02 1.08 -23.69
C GLN A 399 2.95 2.21 -22.64
N VAL A 400 2.28 1.94 -21.53
CA VAL A 400 2.06 2.88 -20.43
C VAL A 400 3.16 2.65 -19.38
N PHE A 401 4.21 3.49 -19.41
CA PHE A 401 5.42 3.27 -18.59
C PHE A 401 5.20 3.53 -17.08
N ASN A 402 4.32 4.46 -16.75
CA ASN A 402 3.84 4.78 -15.41
C ASN A 402 3.02 3.65 -14.77
N SER A 403 2.53 2.69 -15.55
CA SER A 403 1.78 1.52 -15.06
C SER A 403 0.69 1.91 -14.05
N PRO A 404 -0.31 2.73 -14.41
CA PRO A 404 -1.34 3.16 -13.47
C PRO A 404 -2.11 1.93 -12.95
N GLU A 405 -2.41 1.96 -11.66
CA GLU A 405 -3.20 0.92 -11.00
C GLU A 405 -4.66 1.04 -11.43
N LEU A 406 -5.33 -0.10 -11.61
CA LEU A 406 -6.77 -0.15 -11.84
C LEU A 406 -7.48 -0.15 -10.49
N LEU A 407 -8.28 0.89 -10.22
CA LEU A 407 -8.95 1.11 -8.95
C LEU A 407 -10.47 1.15 -9.14
N SER A 408 -11.20 0.43 -8.30
CA SER A 408 -12.67 0.52 -8.25
C SER A 408 -13.16 1.68 -7.39
N ALA A 409 -12.31 2.17 -6.48
CA ALA A 409 -12.53 3.41 -5.73
C ALA A 409 -11.20 4.00 -5.24
N CYS A 410 -11.15 5.33 -5.15
CA CYS A 410 -9.99 6.07 -4.64
C CYS A 410 -10.49 7.27 -3.87
N PHE A 411 -10.25 7.30 -2.57
CA PHE A 411 -10.56 8.43 -1.70
C PHE A 411 -9.24 9.02 -1.22
N ARG A 412 -9.03 10.33 -1.40
CA ARG A 412 -7.81 10.98 -0.94
C ARG A 412 -8.11 12.35 -0.36
N THR A 413 -7.39 12.71 0.69
CA THR A 413 -7.33 14.08 1.19
C THR A 413 -5.97 14.40 1.75
N ASN A 414 -5.54 15.65 1.56
CA ASN A 414 -4.35 16.22 2.19
C ASN A 414 -4.70 17.41 3.11
N PHE A 415 -5.99 17.66 3.34
CA PHE A 415 -6.51 18.72 4.21
C PHE A 415 -6.04 20.14 3.84
N ASP A 416 -5.61 20.37 2.59
CA ASP A 416 -5.32 21.72 2.08
C ASP A 416 -6.62 22.51 1.83
N LYS A 417 -7.74 21.82 1.64
CA LYS A 417 -9.11 22.35 1.60
C LYS A 417 -10.06 21.45 2.38
N ASP A 418 -11.36 21.77 2.42
CA ASP A 418 -12.35 20.92 3.09
C ASP A 418 -12.47 19.57 2.37
N PRO A 419 -12.18 18.44 3.03
CA PRO A 419 -12.38 17.11 2.46
C PRO A 419 -13.81 16.87 1.97
N GLY A 420 -14.82 17.49 2.59
CA GLY A 420 -16.22 17.38 2.17
C GLY A 420 -16.53 18.05 0.83
N GLU A 421 -15.58 18.82 0.28
CA GLU A 421 -15.62 19.41 -1.06
C GLU A 421 -14.59 18.75 -1.99
N GLU A 422 -13.83 17.76 -1.50
CA GLU A 422 -12.89 17.00 -2.30
C GLU A 422 -13.61 15.88 -3.04
N ASP A 423 -13.35 15.83 -4.34
CA ASP A 423 -13.82 14.84 -5.28
C ASP A 423 -12.61 14.46 -6.14
N THR A 424 -11.80 13.53 -5.63
CA THR A 424 -10.52 13.11 -6.25
C THR A 424 -10.77 12.25 -7.48
N ASN A 425 -11.85 11.46 -7.46
CA ASN A 425 -12.25 10.65 -8.60
C ASN A 425 -13.12 11.44 -9.60
N LEU A 426 -13.48 12.69 -9.32
CA LEU A 426 -14.25 13.60 -10.17
C LEU A 426 -15.54 12.98 -10.73
N ASP A 427 -16.24 12.20 -9.91
CA ASP A 427 -17.54 11.62 -10.25
C ASP A 427 -18.72 12.56 -9.93
N ALA A 428 -18.41 13.81 -9.55
CA ALA A 428 -19.34 14.84 -9.08
C ALA A 428 -19.99 14.55 -7.72
N VAL A 429 -19.47 13.56 -6.99
CA VAL A 429 -19.83 13.26 -5.60
C VAL A 429 -18.58 13.45 -4.74
N ALA A 430 -18.71 14.17 -3.63
CA ALA A 430 -17.57 14.34 -2.73
C ALA A 430 -17.13 12.98 -2.17
N ASP A 431 -15.81 12.75 -2.20
CA ASP A 431 -15.13 11.53 -1.71
C ASP A 431 -15.26 11.37 -0.19
N TRP A 432 -15.56 12.46 0.50
CA TRP A 432 -15.64 12.50 1.95
C TRP A 432 -16.90 13.20 2.43
N THR A 433 -17.37 12.76 3.58
CA THR A 433 -18.46 13.41 4.28
C THR A 433 -18.18 13.46 5.78
N TRP A 434 -18.68 14.50 6.43
CA TRP A 434 -18.64 14.67 7.87
C TRP A 434 -19.90 14.10 8.50
N ASN A 435 -19.81 13.53 9.70
CA ASN A 435 -20.92 12.86 10.40
C ASN A 435 -22.09 13.76 10.89
N ASN A 436 -22.68 14.56 10.00
CA ASN A 436 -23.81 15.49 10.20
C ASN A 436 -23.46 16.85 10.85
N ARG A 437 -22.23 17.35 10.67
CA ARG A 437 -21.90 18.74 11.02
C ARG A 437 -21.20 19.40 9.84
N PRO A 438 -21.57 20.65 9.47
CA PRO A 438 -20.70 21.43 8.61
C PRO A 438 -19.34 21.53 9.29
N THR A 439 -18.28 21.41 8.51
CA THR A 439 -16.92 21.61 9.01
C THR A 439 -16.82 22.92 9.75
N ASN A 440 -15.97 22.93 10.77
CA ASN A 440 -15.43 24.18 11.27
C ASN A 440 -14.10 24.41 10.52
N PRO A 441 -14.06 25.19 9.42
CA PRO A 441 -12.84 25.43 8.66
C PRO A 441 -11.66 25.89 9.51
N GLY A 442 -11.90 26.48 10.69
CA GLY A 442 -10.84 26.82 11.65
C GLY A 442 -10.04 25.63 12.19
N ARG A 443 -10.47 24.38 11.96
CA ARG A 443 -9.73 23.16 12.28
C ARG A 443 -8.82 22.67 11.16
N LEU A 444 -8.95 23.23 9.96
CA LEU A 444 -8.05 22.96 8.84
C LEU A 444 -7.01 24.09 8.81
N ALA A 445 -5.78 23.76 9.18
CA ALA A 445 -4.71 24.74 9.25
C ALA A 445 -3.43 24.17 8.65
N ARG A 446 -2.95 24.80 7.55
CA ARG A 446 -1.68 24.46 6.89
C ARG A 446 -1.62 23.00 6.40
N GLY A 447 -2.69 22.49 5.78
CA GLY A 447 -2.73 21.10 5.29
C GLY A 447 -2.85 20.07 6.42
N ILE A 448 -3.36 20.47 7.58
CA ILE A 448 -3.53 19.61 8.75
C ILE A 448 -4.95 19.80 9.28
N TRP A 449 -5.66 18.69 9.46
CA TRP A 449 -6.89 18.63 10.22
C TRP A 449 -6.58 18.41 11.71
N ILE A 450 -6.83 19.44 12.51
CA ILE A 450 -6.68 19.44 13.96
C ILE A 450 -7.99 19.00 14.60
N ALA A 451 -8.08 17.74 15.00
CA ALA A 451 -9.30 17.14 15.52
C ALA A 451 -9.29 17.05 17.05
N SER A 452 -10.35 17.53 17.69
CA SER A 452 -10.52 17.43 19.15
C SER A 452 -11.57 16.38 19.51
N SER A 453 -11.32 15.58 20.54
CA SER A 453 -12.27 14.58 21.02
C SER A 453 -13.60 15.20 21.49
N SER A 454 -13.62 16.48 21.88
CA SER A 454 -14.85 17.20 22.25
C SER A 454 -15.82 17.42 21.08
N ASP A 455 -15.30 17.43 19.85
CA ASP A 455 -16.07 17.85 18.68
C ASP A 455 -16.89 16.69 18.10
N ASN A 456 -16.50 15.44 18.43
CA ASN A 456 -17.04 14.20 17.86
C ASN A 456 -17.12 14.23 16.33
N LEU A 457 -16.19 14.96 15.69
CA LEU A 457 -16.10 15.07 14.24
C LEU A 457 -15.47 13.79 13.69
N GLU A 458 -16.14 13.20 12.73
CA GLU A 458 -15.73 11.97 12.05
C GLU A 458 -15.77 12.21 10.55
N LEU A 459 -14.63 11.99 9.91
CA LEU A 459 -14.49 12.00 8.47
C LEU A 459 -14.80 10.60 7.95
N ARG A 460 -15.67 10.50 6.95
CA ARG A 460 -16.13 9.23 6.36
C ARG A 460 -15.91 9.25 4.86
N THR A 461 -15.51 8.12 4.27
CA THR A 461 -15.55 7.97 2.82
C THR A 461 -16.98 8.02 2.29
N HIS A 462 -17.18 8.65 1.16
CA HIS A 462 -18.44 8.76 0.45
C HIS A 462 -18.17 8.71 -1.08
N PRO A 463 -18.97 8.00 -1.90
CA PRO A 463 -20.06 7.13 -1.52
C PRO A 463 -19.61 5.95 -0.66
N GLU A 464 -20.61 5.26 -0.08
CA GLU A 464 -20.36 4.05 0.69
C GLU A 464 -19.71 2.95 -0.16
N ASN A 465 -18.70 2.27 0.38
CA ASN A 465 -17.98 1.15 -0.24
C ASN A 465 -17.94 -0.06 0.71
N ASN A 466 -18.12 -1.27 0.16
CA ASN A 466 -18.08 -2.50 0.97
C ASN A 466 -16.65 -2.98 1.29
N PHE A 467 -15.64 -2.40 0.65
CA PHE A 467 -14.23 -2.77 0.73
C PHE A 467 -14.02 -4.29 0.56
N ALA A 468 -14.70 -4.86 -0.44
CA ALA A 468 -14.68 -6.29 -0.75
C ALA A 468 -13.49 -6.72 -1.64
N GLN A 469 -12.70 -5.75 -2.08
CA GLN A 469 -11.48 -5.99 -2.84
C GLN A 469 -10.25 -5.55 -2.04
N LEU A 470 -9.06 -5.92 -2.52
CA LEU A 470 -7.78 -5.50 -1.93
C LEU A 470 -7.78 -3.98 -1.71
N THR A 471 -7.63 -3.56 -0.47
CA THR A 471 -7.72 -2.16 -0.08
C THR A 471 -6.41 -1.71 0.56
N THR A 472 -5.90 -0.56 0.11
CA THR A 472 -4.71 0.08 0.68
C THR A 472 -5.11 1.36 1.37
N VAL A 473 -4.79 1.47 2.66
CA VAL A 473 -5.03 2.65 3.47
C VAL A 473 -3.68 3.26 3.82
N GLU A 474 -3.45 4.52 3.46
CA GLU A 474 -2.26 5.29 3.81
C GLU A 474 -2.68 6.54 4.58
N ILE A 475 -2.19 6.70 5.80
CA ILE A 475 -2.55 7.79 6.70
C ILE A 475 -1.28 8.40 7.25
N GLN A 476 -1.23 9.74 7.29
CA GLN A 476 -0.21 10.46 8.04
C GLN A 476 -0.88 11.22 9.19
N CYS A 477 -0.65 10.79 10.43
CA CYS A 477 -1.31 11.36 11.61
C CYS A 477 -0.41 11.35 12.87
N ARG A 478 -0.84 12.03 13.93
CA ARG A 478 -0.22 11.98 15.26
C ARG A 478 -1.22 12.25 16.38
N ALA A 479 -0.95 11.73 17.56
CA ALA A 479 -1.64 12.09 18.81
C ALA A 479 -1.07 13.39 19.37
N THR A 480 -1.92 14.29 19.88
CA THR A 480 -1.49 15.63 20.34
C THR A 480 -1.51 15.81 21.85
N SER A 481 -1.96 14.81 22.60
CA SER A 481 -2.10 14.90 24.05
C SER A 481 -1.98 13.51 24.68
N PRO A 482 -1.30 13.38 25.84
CA PRO A 482 -1.14 12.08 26.48
C PRO A 482 -2.38 11.64 27.26
N GLY A 483 -2.41 10.36 27.63
CA GLY A 483 -3.46 9.79 28.51
C GLY A 483 -4.69 9.27 27.76
N GLY A 484 -4.51 8.78 26.54
CA GLY A 484 -5.56 8.09 25.79
C GLY A 484 -5.31 8.00 24.29
N TRP A 485 -6.30 7.45 23.59
CA TRP A 485 -6.28 7.23 22.15
C TRP A 485 -6.52 8.54 21.38
N GLY A 486 -5.53 8.94 20.59
CA GLY A 486 -5.56 10.12 19.74
C GLY A 486 -6.21 9.83 18.38
N PRO A 487 -5.47 9.85 17.25
CA PRO A 487 -6.04 9.55 15.95
C PRO A 487 -6.46 8.10 15.92
N THR A 488 -7.70 7.88 15.53
CA THR A 488 -8.31 6.58 15.35
C THR A 488 -8.86 6.50 13.95
N PHE A 489 -8.75 5.33 13.33
CA PHE A 489 -9.44 5.02 12.11
C PHE A 489 -10.02 3.60 12.13
N ARG A 490 -11.17 3.44 11.47
CA ARG A 490 -11.89 2.17 11.35
C ARG A 490 -12.26 1.93 9.91
N MET A 491 -12.14 0.68 9.47
CA MET A 491 -12.57 0.25 8.16
C MET A 491 -13.36 -1.06 8.28
N PRO A 492 -14.66 -1.08 7.92
CA PRO A 492 -15.33 -2.34 7.65
C PRO A 492 -14.73 -2.96 6.38
N VAL A 493 -14.52 -4.26 6.37
CA VAL A 493 -13.85 -5.02 5.32
C VAL A 493 -14.77 -6.14 4.85
N ASP A 494 -14.83 -6.36 3.54
CA ASP A 494 -15.61 -7.43 2.92
C ASP A 494 -17.04 -7.55 3.40
N ARG A 495 -17.77 -6.43 3.35
CA ARG A 495 -19.17 -6.47 3.76
C ARG A 495 -20.01 -7.20 2.71
N ASP A 496 -20.46 -8.39 3.05
CA ASP A 496 -21.38 -9.20 2.26
C ASP A 496 -22.55 -9.71 3.11
N THR A 497 -23.26 -10.74 2.63
CA THR A 497 -24.34 -11.39 3.39
C THR A 497 -23.83 -12.36 4.46
N SER A 498 -22.56 -12.77 4.39
CA SER A 498 -21.90 -13.70 5.32
C SER A 498 -21.30 -13.01 6.53
N GLY A 499 -20.95 -11.72 6.42
CA GLY A 499 -20.45 -10.91 7.51
C GLY A 499 -19.64 -9.69 7.05
N TYR A 500 -18.77 -9.22 7.93
CA TYR A 500 -17.76 -8.20 7.65
C TYR A 500 -16.58 -8.40 8.60
N GLY A 501 -15.36 -8.11 8.16
CA GLY A 501 -14.25 -7.81 9.06
C GLY A 501 -14.29 -6.34 9.49
N GLU A 502 -13.70 -5.99 10.63
CA GLU A 502 -13.44 -4.59 10.96
C GLU A 502 -12.01 -4.45 11.46
N ILE A 503 -11.28 -3.54 10.81
CA ILE A 503 -9.92 -3.16 11.18
C ILE A 503 -10.01 -1.83 11.90
N PHE A 504 -9.44 -1.78 13.10
CA PHE A 504 -9.39 -0.60 13.95
C PHE A 504 -7.92 -0.32 14.30
N ALA A 505 -7.49 0.93 14.14
CA ALA A 505 -6.14 1.34 14.51
C ALA A 505 -6.17 2.68 15.24
N THR A 506 -5.22 2.85 16.16
CA THR A 506 -5.07 4.07 16.94
C THR A 506 -3.61 4.38 17.24
N LEU A 507 -3.31 5.66 17.46
CA LEU A 507 -2.09 6.12 18.12
C LEU A 507 -2.41 6.70 19.50
N GLU A 508 -1.51 6.50 20.44
CA GLU A 508 -1.54 7.08 21.79
C GLU A 508 -0.23 7.82 22.03
N LEU A 509 -0.30 9.07 22.50
CA LEU A 509 0.89 9.80 22.95
C LEU A 509 1.13 9.41 24.41
N GLU A 510 2.33 8.92 24.70
CA GLU A 510 2.72 8.51 26.03
C GLU A 510 3.21 9.71 26.85
N HIS A 511 3.22 9.58 28.17
CA HIS A 511 3.69 10.65 29.06
C HIS A 511 5.18 10.97 28.92
N ASP A 512 5.97 10.07 28.32
CA ASP A 512 7.40 10.27 28.02
C ASP A 512 7.64 11.03 26.70
N GLY A 513 6.57 11.37 25.98
CA GLY A 513 6.65 12.06 24.70
C GLY A 513 6.88 11.14 23.50
N THR A 514 6.77 9.81 23.64
CA THR A 514 6.74 8.88 22.51
C THR A 514 5.31 8.55 22.11
N GLN A 515 5.11 7.93 20.94
CA GLN A 515 3.81 7.41 20.51
C GLN A 515 3.78 5.88 20.52
N THR A 516 2.61 5.33 20.82
CA THR A 516 2.32 3.90 20.71
C THR A 516 1.28 3.68 19.62
N PHE A 517 1.62 2.89 18.59
CA PHE A 517 0.66 2.41 17.60
C PHE A 517 0.01 1.10 18.04
N CYS A 518 -1.31 1.02 17.95
CA CYS A 518 -2.06 -0.22 18.15
C CYS A 518 -2.97 -0.50 16.95
N LEU A 519 -2.95 -1.74 16.47
CA LEU A 519 -3.88 -2.29 15.47
C LEU A 519 -4.70 -3.40 16.12
N PHE A 520 -5.99 -3.44 15.82
CA PHE A 520 -6.93 -4.41 16.33
C PHE A 520 -7.77 -4.99 15.19
N ASP A 521 -8.20 -6.24 15.35
CA ASP A 521 -9.45 -6.70 14.74
C ASP A 521 -10.56 -6.52 15.78
N GLY A 522 -11.78 -6.21 15.34
CA GLY A 522 -12.82 -6.06 16.31
C GLY A 522 -14.03 -5.29 15.85
N ASN A 523 -15.15 -5.56 16.51
CA ASN A 523 -16.33 -4.72 16.43
C ASN A 523 -16.36 -3.72 17.59
N ALA A 524 -17.41 -2.90 17.66
CA ALA A 524 -17.59 -1.92 18.74
C ALA A 524 -17.56 -2.49 20.18
N VAL A 525 -17.70 -3.81 20.37
CA VAL A 525 -17.77 -4.50 21.66
C VAL A 525 -16.50 -5.30 21.97
N THR A 526 -15.89 -5.93 20.96
CA THR A 526 -14.76 -6.84 21.14
C THR A 526 -13.62 -6.43 20.21
N ASN A 527 -12.60 -5.78 20.76
CA ASN A 527 -11.33 -5.53 20.07
C ASN A 527 -10.31 -6.59 20.51
N SER A 528 -9.67 -7.30 19.58
CA SER A 528 -8.46 -8.07 19.84
C SER A 528 -7.27 -7.34 19.26
N LEU A 529 -6.27 -7.11 20.10
CA LEU A 529 -5.01 -6.49 19.69
C LEU A 529 -4.28 -7.42 18.71
N LEU A 530 -3.99 -6.93 17.52
CA LEU A 530 -3.17 -7.61 16.50
C LEU A 530 -1.70 -7.23 16.65
N VAL A 531 -1.41 -5.93 16.77
CA VAL A 531 -0.04 -5.42 17.00
C VAL A 531 -0.03 -4.18 17.89
N LYS A 532 1.00 -4.09 18.72
CA LYS A 532 1.37 -2.89 19.49
C LYS A 532 2.84 -2.56 19.21
N VAL A 533 3.10 -1.34 18.75
CA VAL A 533 4.46 -0.82 18.49
C VAL A 533 4.66 0.42 19.36
N PRO A 534 5.39 0.31 20.49
CA PRO A 534 5.70 1.44 21.37
C PRO A 534 6.89 2.27 20.84
N ASP A 535 7.23 3.34 21.57
CA ASP A 535 8.46 4.13 21.41
C ASP A 535 8.62 4.78 20.03
N LEU A 536 7.52 5.15 19.38
CA LEU A 536 7.53 5.88 18.10
C LEU A 536 7.78 7.38 18.34
N ASP A 537 8.34 8.07 17.35
CA ASP A 537 8.53 9.53 17.36
C ASP A 537 7.18 10.27 17.53
N ASP A 538 7.15 11.42 18.21
CA ASP A 538 5.92 12.24 18.43
C ASP A 538 5.47 13.04 17.20
N GLY A 539 6.23 12.96 16.12
CA GLY A 539 5.91 13.53 14.82
C GLY A 539 4.75 12.82 14.11
N PHE A 540 4.53 13.26 12.87
CA PHE A 540 3.55 12.65 11.98
C PHE A 540 4.01 11.27 11.54
N LEU A 541 3.32 10.24 12.02
CA LEU A 541 3.57 8.85 11.65
C LEU A 541 2.87 8.51 10.33
N LYS A 542 3.61 8.00 9.36
CA LYS A 542 3.08 7.39 8.13
C LYS A 542 2.71 5.94 8.40
N ILE A 543 1.41 5.66 8.41
CA ILE A 543 0.83 4.33 8.56
C ILE A 543 0.33 3.87 7.20
N ARG A 544 0.71 2.66 6.79
CA ARG A 544 0.15 2.00 5.62
C ARG A 544 -0.42 0.65 6.01
N LEU A 545 -1.70 0.43 5.71
CA LEU A 545 -2.36 -0.87 5.81
C LEU A 545 -2.66 -1.41 4.42
N VAL A 546 -2.38 -2.69 4.20
CA VAL A 546 -2.82 -3.43 3.01
C VAL A 546 -3.74 -4.55 3.49
N ILE A 547 -5.01 -4.47 3.10
CA ILE A 547 -6.09 -5.31 3.62
C ILE A 547 -6.61 -6.14 2.45
N ASP A 548 -6.51 -7.46 2.58
CA ASP A 548 -6.96 -8.43 1.60
C ASP A 548 -8.16 -9.23 2.15
N PRO A 549 -9.40 -8.81 1.80
CA PRO A 549 -10.62 -9.57 2.02
C PRO A 549 -10.56 -11.05 1.65
N ALA A 550 -9.89 -11.40 0.55
CA ALA A 550 -9.94 -12.76 0.01
C ALA A 550 -9.18 -13.76 0.87
N THR A 551 -8.23 -13.29 1.68
CA THR A 551 -7.44 -14.10 2.60
C THR A 551 -7.71 -13.78 4.08
N ASP A 552 -8.64 -12.86 4.36
CA ASP A 552 -8.90 -12.29 5.68
C ASP A 552 -7.62 -11.76 6.36
N ARG A 553 -6.75 -11.06 5.61
CA ARG A 553 -5.48 -10.56 6.12
C ARG A 553 -5.36 -9.04 6.09
N VAL A 554 -4.68 -8.49 7.09
CA VAL A 554 -4.19 -7.11 7.11
C VAL A 554 -2.67 -7.12 7.31
N ALA A 555 -1.96 -6.35 6.51
CA ALA A 555 -0.53 -6.11 6.64
C ALA A 555 -0.29 -4.63 6.97
N VAL A 556 0.69 -4.36 7.83
CA VAL A 556 0.94 -3.02 8.38
C VAL A 556 2.40 -2.60 8.18
N TRP A 557 2.59 -1.36 7.75
CA TRP A 557 3.87 -0.65 7.70
C TRP A 557 3.76 0.65 8.49
N LEU A 558 4.83 0.99 9.21
CA LEU A 558 5.02 2.26 9.89
C LEU A 558 6.33 2.87 9.37
N GLU A 559 6.29 4.12 8.87
CA GLU A 559 7.45 4.78 8.24
C GLU A 559 8.13 3.91 7.16
N ASP A 560 7.32 3.28 6.31
CA ASP A 560 7.75 2.35 5.27
C ASP A 560 8.47 1.08 5.78
N VAL A 561 8.55 0.88 7.11
CA VAL A 561 9.06 -0.34 7.75
C VAL A 561 7.89 -1.31 7.96
N PHE A 562 7.99 -2.49 7.35
CA PHE A 562 7.01 -3.56 7.54
C PHE A 562 7.01 -4.03 8.99
N GLN A 563 5.85 -4.01 9.62
CA GLN A 563 5.69 -4.47 11.00
C GLN A 563 5.28 -5.93 11.04
N ALA A 564 4.17 -6.29 10.39
CA ALA A 564 3.61 -7.65 10.36
C ALA A 564 2.38 -7.78 9.46
N SER A 565 1.94 -9.04 9.25
CA SER A 565 0.66 -9.38 8.64
C SER A 565 -0.13 -10.32 9.54
N PHE A 566 -1.40 -10.00 9.75
CA PHE A 566 -2.30 -10.65 10.68
C PHE A 566 -3.55 -11.14 9.94
N SER A 567 -4.13 -12.24 10.41
CA SER A 567 -5.50 -12.58 10.06
C SER A 567 -6.47 -11.75 10.91
N PHE A 568 -7.60 -11.36 10.33
CA PHE A 568 -8.69 -10.71 11.07
C PHE A 568 -9.94 -11.58 11.06
N ARG A 569 -10.76 -11.43 12.10
CA ARG A 569 -12.04 -12.16 12.22
C ARG A 569 -13.17 -11.44 11.50
N ARG A 570 -14.12 -12.22 11.00
CA ARG A 570 -15.41 -11.73 10.50
C ARG A 570 -16.48 -11.78 11.59
N TYR A 571 -17.36 -10.80 11.58
CA TYR A 571 -18.47 -10.65 12.51
C TYR A 571 -19.80 -10.63 11.77
N ALA A 572 -20.87 -11.04 12.45
CA ALA A 572 -22.22 -10.91 11.94
C ALA A 572 -22.74 -9.47 12.16
N ASN A 573 -23.55 -8.98 11.21
CA ASN A 573 -24.40 -7.79 11.34
C ASN A 573 -23.72 -6.47 11.72
N HIS A 574 -23.31 -5.70 10.72
CA HIS A 574 -22.99 -4.28 10.89
C HIS A 574 -23.44 -3.45 9.69
N HIS A 575 -23.73 -2.19 9.96
CA HIS A 575 -24.38 -1.30 8.99
C HIS A 575 -23.42 -0.30 8.33
N GLN A 576 -22.18 -0.16 8.80
CA GLN A 576 -21.25 0.79 8.19
C GLN A 576 -20.65 0.24 6.89
N ARG A 577 -20.46 1.12 5.91
CA ARG A 577 -19.85 0.87 4.58
C ARG A 577 -18.88 1.99 4.23
N TYR A 578 -18.17 2.50 5.21
CA TYR A 578 -17.30 3.64 5.01
C TYR A 578 -16.10 3.48 5.92
N PHE A 579 -14.95 3.89 5.41
CA PHE A 579 -13.78 4.12 6.22
C PHE A 579 -14.03 5.37 7.06
N THR A 580 -13.56 5.37 8.31
CA THR A 580 -13.71 6.49 9.25
C THR A 580 -12.35 6.92 9.78
N ALA A 581 -12.17 8.23 9.94
CA ALA A 581 -11.06 8.81 10.70
C ALA A 581 -11.60 9.85 11.69
N LYS A 582 -11.15 9.78 12.95
CA LYS A 582 -11.58 10.69 14.02
C LYS A 582 -10.59 10.70 15.19
N PRO A 583 -10.60 11.75 16.04
CA PRO A 583 -10.02 11.65 17.37
C PRO A 583 -10.86 10.68 18.22
N HIS A 584 -10.23 9.94 19.14
CA HIS A 584 -10.94 9.07 20.06
C HIS A 584 -11.13 9.76 21.42
N THR A 585 -10.30 9.49 22.42
CA THR A 585 -10.43 10.09 23.76
C THR A 585 -9.64 11.39 23.90
N VAL A 586 -8.56 11.56 23.15
CA VAL A 586 -7.72 12.76 23.17
C VAL A 586 -7.61 13.40 21.77
N GLY A 587 -6.90 14.53 21.68
CA GLY A 587 -6.70 15.24 20.42
C GLY A 587 -5.85 14.47 19.41
N ALA A 588 -6.10 14.76 18.13
CA ALA A 588 -5.46 14.12 17.00
C ALA A 588 -5.18 15.13 15.90
N GLU A 589 -4.11 14.93 15.15
CA GLU A 589 -3.84 15.67 13.91
C GLU A 589 -3.70 14.71 12.74
N PHE A 590 -4.36 15.02 11.63
CA PHE A 590 -4.29 14.28 10.38
C PHE A 590 -3.73 15.20 9.30
N LYS A 591 -2.69 14.74 8.60
CA LYS A 591 -2.03 15.47 7.51
C LYS A 591 -2.42 14.93 6.14
N SER A 592 -2.67 13.62 6.03
CA SER A 592 -3.22 13.05 4.81
C SER A 592 -3.88 11.71 5.08
N ILE A 593 -4.85 11.38 4.23
CA ILE A 593 -5.52 10.07 4.19
C ILE A 593 -5.68 9.67 2.73
N SER A 594 -5.36 8.43 2.40
CA SER A 594 -5.64 7.82 1.10
C SER A 594 -6.18 6.42 1.30
N VAL A 595 -7.33 6.13 0.70
CA VAL A 595 -7.94 4.80 0.67
C VAL A 595 -8.11 4.40 -0.79
N ARG A 596 -7.40 3.36 -1.22
CA ARG A 596 -7.42 2.85 -2.60
C ARG A 596 -7.98 1.44 -2.61
N VAL A 597 -9.02 1.19 -3.39
CA VAL A 597 -9.63 -0.13 -3.56
C VAL A 597 -9.23 -0.66 -4.93
N SER A 598 -8.37 -1.67 -4.97
CA SER A 598 -7.83 -2.23 -6.21
C SER A 598 -8.87 -3.11 -6.90
N GLN A 599 -9.03 -2.94 -8.21
CA GLN A 599 -9.89 -3.80 -9.01
C GLN A 599 -9.12 -5.06 -9.42
N THR A 600 -9.64 -6.23 -9.05
CA THR A 600 -8.98 -7.52 -9.33
C THR A 600 -9.24 -8.05 -10.74
N GLN A 601 -10.34 -7.63 -11.39
CA GLN A 601 -10.69 -7.95 -12.78
C GLN A 601 -11.42 -6.77 -13.44
N PRO A 602 -11.12 -6.43 -14.71
CA PRO A 602 -11.85 -5.41 -15.47
C PRO A 602 -13.33 -5.77 -15.61
#